data_AF-A0A2N1Y2N6-F1
#
_entry.id   AF-A0A2N1Y2N6-F1
#
_cell.length_a   1.000
_cell.length_b   1.000
_cell.length_c   1.000
_cell.angle_alpha   90.00
_cell.angle_beta   90.00
_cell.angle_gamma   90.00
#
_symmetry.space_group_name_H-M   'P 1'
#
loop_
_entity.id
_entity.type
_entity.pdbx_description
1 polymer ?
#
loop_
_entity_poly.entity_id
_entity_poly.type
_entity_poly.pdbx_seq_one_letter_code
_entity_poly.pdbx_strand_id
1 'polypeptide(L)'
;MLVTPTGPEAFDFSFIVDGKTGSEPMTRLGAGGCLNIGGTDLDVSGHWFSSSKPGFGYSVQLEAGSNQEIFAAYLYDAQGFPRWLFGQKQPFDAGTAINLWQFNAGACPTCAFAATPAPPIVGTLSRSYTSNNITDMGVSASLAPPLNGLWAEDLPVIPLSDRKLCQ
;
A
#
# COMPACT_ATOMS: atom_id res chain seq x y z
N MET A 1 13.17 2.64 -19.22
CA MET A 1 13.18 2.63 -17.74
C MET A 1 14.27 1.68 -17.30
N LEU A 2 15.15 2.11 -16.39
CA LEU A 2 16.26 1.33 -15.86
C LEU A 2 16.27 1.47 -14.34
N VAL A 3 16.46 0.36 -13.64
CA VAL A 3 16.68 0.33 -12.19
C VAL A 3 18.13 -0.08 -11.96
N THR A 4 18.89 0.77 -11.29
CA THR A 4 20.30 0.51 -10.96
C THR A 4 20.43 0.37 -9.45
N PRO A 5 20.67 -0.84 -8.90
CA PRO A 5 20.89 -1.00 -7.47
C PRO A 5 22.09 -0.17 -7.01
N THR A 6 21.91 0.62 -5.94
CA THR A 6 22.96 1.45 -5.33
C THR A 6 23.25 1.04 -3.89
N GLY A 7 22.43 0.16 -3.31
CA GLY A 7 22.64 -0.47 -2.01
C GLY A 7 21.65 -1.61 -1.76
N PRO A 8 21.67 -2.24 -0.57
CA PRO A 8 20.76 -3.34 -0.22
C PRO A 8 19.28 -2.98 -0.36
N GLU A 9 18.92 -1.74 -0.01
CA GLU A 9 17.53 -1.25 0.02
C GLU A 9 17.43 0.08 -0.73
N ALA A 10 18.37 0.35 -1.65
CA ALA A 10 18.46 1.60 -2.40
C ALA A 10 18.76 1.32 -3.88
N PHE A 11 18.13 2.09 -4.76
CA PHE A 11 18.36 2.02 -6.20
C PHE A 11 18.14 3.38 -6.84
N ASP A 12 18.82 3.62 -7.96
CA ASP A 12 18.52 4.74 -8.84
C ASP A 12 17.49 4.31 -9.89
N PHE A 13 16.42 5.09 -9.98
CA PHE A 13 15.35 4.94 -10.95
C PHE A 13 15.56 5.89 -12.13
N SER A 14 16.03 5.37 -13.26
CA SER A 14 16.27 6.18 -14.46
C SER A 14 15.15 6.01 -15.49
N PHE A 15 14.68 7.12 -16.04
CA PHE A 15 13.55 7.16 -16.96
C PHE A 15 13.82 8.02 -18.20
N ILE A 16 13.05 7.74 -19.25
CA ILE A 16 12.90 8.61 -20.41
C ILE A 16 11.39 8.82 -20.58
N VAL A 17 10.93 10.06 -20.46
CA VAL A 17 9.52 10.46 -20.63
C VAL A 17 9.50 11.66 -21.56
N ASP A 18 8.74 11.59 -22.66
CA ASP A 18 8.64 12.64 -23.67
C ASP A 18 10.00 13.17 -24.19
N GLY A 19 10.96 12.26 -24.38
CA GLY A 19 12.32 12.59 -24.84
C GLY A 19 13.23 13.25 -23.80
N LYS A 20 12.74 13.47 -22.57
CA LYS A 20 13.54 13.95 -21.44
C LYS A 20 14.04 12.77 -20.61
N THR A 21 15.30 12.82 -20.23
CA THR A 21 15.94 11.83 -19.37
C THR A 21 16.07 12.35 -17.95
N GLY A 22 15.89 11.49 -16.96
CA GLY A 22 16.13 11.80 -15.56
C GLY A 22 16.46 10.56 -14.75
N SER A 23 16.90 10.77 -13.52
CA SER A 23 17.16 9.70 -12.55
C SER A 23 16.79 10.18 -11.15
N GLU A 24 16.11 9.32 -10.39
CA GLU A 24 15.69 9.59 -9.01
C GLU A 24 16.25 8.51 -8.08
N PRO A 25 16.94 8.88 -6.98
CA PRO A 25 17.32 7.91 -5.97
C PRO A 25 16.08 7.45 -5.20
N MET A 26 15.94 6.15 -5.03
CA MET A 26 14.82 5.51 -4.35
C MET A 26 15.34 4.67 -3.19
N THR A 27 14.61 4.71 -2.08
CA THR A 27 14.78 3.78 -0.96
C THR A 27 13.59 2.84 -0.96
N ARG A 28 13.85 1.55 -0.76
CA ARG A 28 12.81 0.54 -0.65
C ARG A 28 12.00 0.77 0.63
N LEU A 29 10.70 0.92 0.48
CA LEU A 29 9.77 0.94 1.61
C LEU A 29 9.50 -0.48 2.11
N GLY A 30 9.35 -0.62 3.42
CA GLY A 30 9.25 -1.93 4.04
C GLY A 30 10.57 -2.68 4.00
N ALA A 31 11.67 -1.97 3.82
CA ALA A 31 13.02 -2.46 3.98
C ALA A 31 13.24 -3.01 5.39
N GLY A 32 13.59 -4.30 5.52
CA GLY A 32 14.02 -4.93 6.76
C GLY A 32 12.91 -5.36 7.74
N GLY A 33 12.97 -6.64 8.13
CA GLY A 33 12.38 -7.14 9.37
C GLY A 33 10.87 -7.26 9.39
N CYS A 34 10.37 -7.69 10.55
CA CYS A 34 8.96 -7.67 10.92
C CYS A 34 8.75 -6.76 12.13
N LEU A 35 7.52 -6.29 12.31
CA LEU A 35 7.16 -5.63 13.56
C LEU A 35 7.16 -6.67 14.67
N ASN A 36 7.87 -6.38 15.77
CA ASN A 36 7.86 -7.25 16.94
C ASN A 36 6.73 -6.81 17.89
N ILE A 37 5.70 -7.64 18.02
CA ILE A 37 4.53 -7.38 18.87
C ILE A 37 4.55 -8.39 20.01
N GLY A 38 4.82 -7.91 21.23
CA GLY A 38 4.84 -8.76 22.41
C GLY A 38 5.87 -9.90 22.34
N GLY A 39 7.02 -9.67 21.69
CA GLY A 39 8.08 -10.67 21.53
C GLY A 39 7.94 -11.59 20.32
N THR A 40 6.88 -11.44 19.52
CA THR A 40 6.66 -12.23 18.30
C THR A 40 6.74 -11.35 17.06
N ASP A 41 7.43 -11.82 16.04
CA ASP A 41 7.51 -11.14 14.75
C ASP A 41 6.21 -11.32 13.96
N LEU A 42 5.64 -10.20 13.53
CA LEU A 42 4.45 -10.15 12.67
C LEU A 42 4.87 -10.10 11.20
N ASP A 43 4.89 -11.26 10.55
CA ASP A 43 5.14 -11.49 9.12
C ASP A 43 3.85 -11.65 8.32
N VAL A 44 3.21 -10.53 8.05
CA VAL A 44 1.95 -10.45 7.29
C VAL A 44 2.09 -9.67 5.98
N SER A 45 3.30 -9.20 5.67
CA SER A 45 3.59 -8.48 4.43
C SER A 45 3.42 -9.41 3.22
N GLY A 46 2.69 -8.95 2.21
CA GLY A 46 2.34 -9.73 1.02
C GLY A 46 1.01 -9.27 0.42
N HIS A 47 0.50 -10.07 -0.52
CA HIS A 47 -0.79 -9.82 -1.15
C HIS A 47 -1.88 -10.70 -0.52
N TRP A 48 -3.08 -10.13 -0.40
CA TRP A 48 -4.22 -10.73 0.26
C TRP A 48 -5.48 -10.52 -0.55
N PHE A 49 -6.37 -11.51 -0.53
CA PHE A 49 -7.66 -11.43 -1.23
C PHE A 49 -8.73 -12.26 -0.52
N SER A 50 -9.99 -11.97 -0.81
CA SER A 50 -11.11 -12.79 -0.36
C SER A 50 -11.49 -13.80 -1.45
N SER A 51 -11.45 -15.10 -1.12
CA SER A 51 -11.86 -16.16 -2.06
C SER A 51 -13.36 -16.15 -2.35
N SER A 52 -14.19 -15.62 -1.44
CA SER A 52 -15.63 -15.46 -1.66
C SER A 52 -15.98 -14.34 -2.64
N LYS A 53 -15.05 -13.43 -2.92
CA LYS A 53 -15.25 -12.31 -3.85
C LYS A 53 -13.93 -11.95 -4.52
N PRO A 54 -13.49 -12.76 -5.50
CA PRO A 54 -12.26 -12.51 -6.23
C PRO A 54 -12.37 -11.26 -7.10
N GLY A 55 -11.22 -10.70 -7.48
CA GLY A 55 -11.11 -9.52 -8.36
C GLY A 55 -10.63 -8.27 -7.65
N PHE A 56 -10.76 -8.17 -6.33
CA PHE A 56 -10.19 -7.08 -5.53
C PHE A 56 -9.29 -7.65 -4.43
N GLY A 57 -8.46 -6.81 -3.81
CA GLY A 57 -7.55 -7.28 -2.77
C GLY A 57 -6.64 -6.21 -2.21
N TYR A 58 -5.61 -6.65 -1.50
CA TYR A 58 -4.77 -5.78 -0.69
C TYR A 58 -3.30 -6.15 -0.85
N SER A 59 -2.45 -5.14 -0.98
CA SER A 59 -1.01 -5.26 -0.73
C SER A 59 -0.72 -4.72 0.66
N VAL A 60 -0.06 -5.51 1.48
CA VAL A 60 0.28 -5.17 2.86
C VAL A 60 1.79 -5.14 2.99
N GLN A 61 2.32 -4.07 3.58
CA GLN A 61 3.73 -3.92 3.89
C GLN A 61 3.88 -3.39 5.31
N LEU A 62 4.59 -4.14 6.14
CA LEU A 62 5.06 -3.66 7.43
C LEU A 62 6.48 -3.14 7.31
N GLU A 63 6.80 -2.10 8.07
CA GLU A 63 8.14 -1.53 8.13
C GLU A 63 8.58 -1.40 9.60
N ALA A 64 9.51 -2.27 9.98
CA ALA A 64 9.98 -2.37 11.36
C ALA A 64 10.72 -1.11 11.81
N GLY A 65 11.58 -0.56 10.95
CA GLY A 65 12.45 0.58 11.29
C GLY A 65 11.69 1.86 11.67
N SER A 66 10.52 2.09 11.08
CA SER A 66 9.67 3.27 11.35
C SER A 66 8.42 2.93 12.17
N ASN A 67 8.26 1.67 12.58
CA ASN A 67 7.11 1.14 13.30
C ASN A 67 5.78 1.48 12.59
N GLN A 68 5.62 1.09 11.33
CA GLN A 68 4.41 1.39 10.56
C GLN A 68 3.89 0.22 9.73
N GLU A 69 2.63 0.35 9.34
CA GLU A 69 1.96 -0.50 8.35
C GLU A 69 1.46 0.34 7.17
N ILE A 70 1.58 -0.22 5.98
CA ILE A 70 1.24 0.40 4.70
C ILE A 70 0.35 -0.58 3.92
N PHE A 71 -0.69 -0.04 3.32
CA PHE A 71 -1.69 -0.76 2.56
C PHE A 71 -1.89 -0.13 1.19
N ALA A 72 -2.01 -0.96 0.16
CA ALA A 72 -2.65 -0.56 -1.09
C ALA A 72 -3.88 -1.44 -1.30
N ALA A 73 -5.07 -0.85 -1.23
CA ALA A 73 -6.32 -1.53 -1.56
C ALA A 73 -6.56 -1.42 -3.07
N TYR A 74 -6.53 -2.56 -3.77
CA TYR A 74 -6.86 -2.67 -5.17
C TYR A 74 -8.37 -2.90 -5.33
N LEU A 75 -9.03 -2.02 -6.08
CA LEU A 75 -10.47 -2.01 -6.25
C LEU A 75 -10.84 -1.42 -7.63
N TYR A 76 -12.13 -1.25 -7.91
CA TYR A 76 -12.61 -0.67 -9.17
C TYR A 76 -13.48 0.56 -8.92
N ASP A 77 -13.48 1.50 -9.86
CA ASP A 77 -14.50 2.55 -9.89
C ASP A 77 -15.84 2.03 -10.43
N ALA A 78 -16.87 2.87 -10.44
CA ALA A 78 -18.22 2.53 -10.88
C ALA A 78 -18.31 2.15 -12.37
N GLN A 79 -17.29 2.48 -13.16
CA GLN A 79 -17.16 2.11 -14.56
C GLN A 79 -16.38 0.81 -14.77
N GLY A 80 -15.89 0.18 -13.69
CA GLY A 80 -15.13 -1.06 -13.72
C GLY A 80 -13.64 -0.86 -14.04
N PHE A 81 -13.12 0.37 -13.97
CA PHE A 81 -11.69 0.59 -14.14
C PHE A 81 -10.92 0.35 -12.84
N PRO A 82 -9.74 -0.29 -12.91
CA PRO A 82 -8.94 -0.59 -11.72
C PRO A 82 -8.39 0.69 -11.07
N ARG A 83 -8.41 0.71 -9.74
CA ARG A 83 -7.95 1.82 -8.88
C ARG A 83 -7.18 1.26 -7.67
N TRP A 84 -6.40 2.15 -7.06
CA TRP A 84 -5.71 1.88 -5.80
C TRP A 84 -6.03 2.98 -4.80
N LEU A 85 -6.36 2.58 -3.57
CA LEU A 85 -6.36 3.47 -2.42
C LEU A 85 -5.17 3.16 -1.54
N PHE A 86 -4.51 4.20 -1.05
CA PHE A 86 -3.34 4.08 -0.19
C PHE A 86 -3.76 4.25 1.26
N GLY A 87 -3.26 3.39 2.15
CA GLY A 87 -3.43 3.51 3.59
C GLY A 87 -2.09 3.37 4.29
N GLN A 88 -1.92 4.07 5.40
CA GLN A 88 -0.71 4.06 6.20
C GLN A 88 -1.08 4.39 7.63
N LYS A 89 -0.47 3.67 8.58
CA LYS A 89 -0.61 3.93 10.00
C LYS A 89 0.75 3.85 10.68
N GLN A 90 1.13 4.97 11.29
CA GLN A 90 2.34 5.14 12.06
C GLN A 90 1.99 5.94 13.35
N PRO A 91 2.34 5.45 14.55
CA PRO A 91 2.89 4.12 14.81
C PRO A 91 1.88 3.01 14.48
N PHE A 92 2.37 1.79 14.26
CA PHE A 92 1.56 0.58 14.14
C PHE A 92 0.58 0.48 15.30
N ASP A 93 -0.69 0.20 14.99
CA ASP A 93 -1.74 0.02 15.99
C ASP A 93 -2.86 -0.84 15.40
N ALA A 94 -2.78 -2.15 15.64
CA ALA A 94 -3.74 -3.15 15.18
C ALA A 94 -5.20 -2.83 15.54
N GLY A 95 -5.49 -2.02 16.56
CA GLY A 95 -6.87 -1.71 16.99
C GLY A 95 -7.54 -0.57 16.22
N THR A 96 -6.78 0.21 15.46
CA THR A 96 -7.29 1.44 14.83
C THR A 96 -7.49 1.28 13.32
N ALA A 97 -8.63 1.75 12.81
CA ALA A 97 -8.87 1.83 11.37
C ALA A 97 -7.90 2.81 10.69
N ILE A 98 -7.51 2.50 9.46
CA ILE A 98 -6.52 3.26 8.69
C ILE A 98 -7.26 4.17 7.70
N ASN A 99 -6.91 5.46 7.66
CA ASN A 99 -7.45 6.34 6.64
C ASN A 99 -6.97 5.89 5.25
N LEU A 100 -7.89 5.89 4.29
CA LEU A 100 -7.60 5.63 2.89
C LEU A 100 -7.57 6.93 2.10
N TRP A 101 -6.49 7.09 1.34
CA TRP A 101 -6.22 8.23 0.51
C TRP A 101 -6.34 7.90 -0.97
N GLN A 102 -6.89 8.83 -1.74
CA GLN A 102 -6.97 8.76 -3.19
C GLN A 102 -6.01 9.76 -3.82
N PHE A 103 -4.99 9.26 -4.52
CA PHE A 103 -4.09 10.10 -5.30
C PHE A 103 -4.71 10.41 -6.65
N ASN A 104 -4.96 11.70 -6.91
CA ASN A 104 -5.55 12.17 -8.16
C ASN A 104 -4.51 12.61 -9.20
N ALA A 105 -3.23 12.63 -8.82
CA ALA A 105 -2.11 12.99 -9.68
C ALA A 105 -0.85 12.25 -9.23
N GLY A 106 0.10 12.08 -10.15
CA GLY A 106 1.44 11.59 -9.86
C GLY A 106 2.44 12.74 -9.77
N ALA A 107 3.66 12.43 -9.31
CA ALA A 107 4.78 13.35 -9.40
C ALA A 107 5.11 13.64 -10.88
N CYS A 108 5.55 14.87 -11.17
CA CYS A 108 6.11 15.21 -12.48
C CYS A 108 7.62 14.90 -12.48
N PRO A 109 8.07 13.84 -13.15
CA PRO A 109 9.46 13.38 -13.05
C PRO A 109 10.47 14.33 -13.72
N THR A 110 9.99 15.30 -14.52
CA THR A 110 10.86 16.27 -15.22
C THR A 110 10.72 17.70 -14.67
N CYS A 111 9.90 17.88 -13.64
CA CYS A 111 9.72 19.17 -12.97
C CYS A 111 10.69 19.30 -11.79
N ALA A 112 10.83 20.52 -11.25
CA ALA A 112 11.47 20.66 -9.95
C ALA A 112 10.69 19.84 -8.90
N PHE A 113 11.42 19.18 -7.99
CA PHE A 113 10.82 18.38 -6.94
C PHE A 113 9.81 19.22 -6.16
N ALA A 114 8.62 18.66 -5.99
CA ALA A 114 7.58 19.20 -5.13
C ALA A 114 7.06 18.06 -4.25
N ALA A 115 6.97 18.31 -2.94
CA ALA A 115 6.36 17.36 -2.03
C ALA A 115 4.92 17.07 -2.46
N THR A 116 4.51 15.80 -2.37
CA THR A 116 3.14 15.42 -2.74
C THR A 116 2.18 16.06 -1.74
N PRO A 117 1.20 16.88 -2.21
CA PRO A 117 0.18 17.42 -1.32
C PRO A 117 -0.58 16.29 -0.63
N ALA A 118 -1.06 16.53 0.60
CA ALA A 118 -1.89 15.56 1.28
C ALA A 118 -3.13 15.25 0.42
N PRO A 119 -3.29 14.00 -0.08
CA PRO A 119 -4.47 13.62 -0.85
C PRO A 119 -5.73 13.64 0.04
N PRO A 120 -6.92 13.74 -0.56
CA PRO A 120 -8.17 13.61 0.19
C PRO A 120 -8.27 12.23 0.84
N ILE A 121 -8.78 12.20 2.07
CA ILE A 121 -9.23 10.97 2.72
C ILE A 121 -10.60 10.62 2.13
N VAL A 122 -10.72 9.43 1.56
CA VAL A 122 -11.92 8.95 0.88
C VAL A 122 -12.60 7.80 1.61
N GLY A 123 -12.01 7.32 2.70
CA GLY A 123 -12.54 6.19 3.43
C GLY A 123 -11.60 5.66 4.50
N THR A 124 -11.89 4.45 4.95
CA THR A 124 -11.08 3.72 5.92
C THR A 124 -10.87 2.27 5.51
N LEU A 125 -9.77 1.70 6.00
CA LEU A 125 -9.43 0.29 5.93
C LEU A 125 -9.42 -0.30 7.35
N SER A 126 -10.11 -1.43 7.53
CA SER A 126 -10.04 -2.26 8.72
C SER A 126 -9.23 -3.52 8.43
N ARG A 127 -8.62 -4.09 9.47
CA ARG A 127 -7.94 -5.38 9.42
C ARG A 127 -7.92 -6.03 10.79
N SER A 128 -8.06 -7.35 10.79
CA SER A 128 -7.99 -8.18 11.99
C SER A 128 -6.77 -9.10 11.90
N TYR A 129 -5.93 -9.06 12.93
CA TYR A 129 -4.75 -9.91 13.04
C TYR A 129 -5.03 -11.07 14.01
N THR A 130 -4.61 -12.27 13.65
CA THR A 130 -4.57 -13.42 14.57
C THR A 130 -3.22 -14.11 14.41
N SER A 131 -2.41 -14.08 15.47
CA SER A 131 -1.03 -14.56 15.41
C SER A 131 -0.31 -13.92 14.22
N ASN A 132 0.34 -14.72 13.37
CA ASN A 132 1.09 -14.29 12.22
C ASN A 132 0.25 -14.23 10.92
N ASN A 133 -1.01 -13.79 11.02
CA ASN A 133 -1.95 -13.80 9.91
C ASN A 133 -2.95 -12.63 10.02
N ILE A 134 -3.49 -12.22 8.87
CA ILE A 134 -4.64 -11.34 8.74
C ILE A 134 -5.83 -12.24 8.42
N THR A 135 -6.87 -12.17 9.24
CA THR A 135 -8.07 -13.02 9.06
C THR A 135 -9.13 -12.32 8.23
N ASP A 136 -9.26 -11.01 8.41
CA ASP A 136 -10.31 -10.19 7.81
C ASP A 136 -9.73 -8.85 7.41
N MET A 137 -10.21 -8.32 6.28
CA MET A 137 -9.91 -6.96 5.85
C MET A 137 -11.17 -6.32 5.28
N GLY A 138 -11.32 -5.03 5.57
CA GLY A 138 -12.44 -4.25 5.10
C GLY A 138 -12.02 -2.91 4.50
N VAL A 139 -12.83 -2.44 3.56
CA VAL A 139 -12.75 -1.10 2.95
C VAL A 139 -14.13 -0.49 2.98
N SER A 140 -14.21 0.68 3.59
CA SER A 140 -15.37 1.58 3.51
C SER A 140 -14.90 2.87 2.87
N ALA A 141 -15.19 3.09 1.59
CA ALA A 141 -14.71 4.24 0.85
C ALA A 141 -15.72 4.78 -0.17
N SER A 142 -15.72 6.10 -0.34
CA SER A 142 -16.40 6.81 -1.41
C SER A 142 -15.35 7.51 -2.27
N LEU A 143 -15.15 7.02 -3.48
CA LEU A 143 -14.16 7.60 -4.39
C LEU A 143 -14.48 9.08 -4.67
N ALA A 144 -13.44 9.90 -4.68
CA ALA A 144 -13.57 11.32 -4.95
C ALA A 144 -13.52 11.60 -6.46
N PRO A 145 -14.16 12.68 -6.94
CA PRO A 145 -14.04 13.11 -8.33
C PRO A 145 -12.57 13.22 -8.77
N PRO A 146 -12.25 12.85 -10.03
CA PRO A 146 -13.18 12.54 -11.13
C PRO A 146 -13.69 11.08 -11.13
N LEU A 147 -13.27 10.27 -10.15
CA LEU A 147 -13.73 8.89 -10.01
C LEU A 147 -15.09 8.85 -9.32
N ASN A 148 -15.86 7.80 -9.62
CA ASN A 148 -17.11 7.50 -8.94
C ASN A 148 -17.03 6.07 -8.38
N GLY A 149 -17.64 5.80 -7.24
CA GLY A 149 -17.69 4.44 -6.70
C GLY A 149 -17.82 4.43 -5.19
N LEU A 150 -18.62 3.49 -4.70
CA LEU A 150 -18.78 3.21 -3.28
C LEU A 150 -18.29 1.80 -3.01
N TRP A 151 -17.43 1.65 -2.01
CA TRP A 151 -16.93 0.37 -1.52
C TRP A 151 -17.33 0.21 -0.06
N ALA A 152 -17.89 -0.94 0.26
CA ALA A 152 -18.31 -1.32 1.60
C ALA A 152 -18.14 -2.84 1.72
N GLU A 153 -16.89 -3.28 1.78
CA GLU A 153 -16.54 -4.70 1.92
C GLU A 153 -15.87 -4.91 3.27
N ASP A 154 -16.17 -6.02 3.93
CA ASP A 154 -15.46 -6.49 5.12
C ASP A 154 -15.55 -8.02 5.09
N LEU A 155 -14.48 -8.67 4.63
CA LEU A 155 -14.50 -10.08 4.26
C LEU A 155 -13.29 -10.82 4.83
N PRO A 156 -13.44 -12.13 5.10
CA PRO A 156 -12.29 -12.99 5.36
C PRO A 156 -11.32 -12.99 4.18
N VAL A 157 -10.02 -12.96 4.49
CA VAL A 157 -8.94 -12.94 3.50
C VAL A 157 -7.99 -14.12 3.66
N ILE A 158 -7.37 -14.50 2.54
CA ILE A 158 -6.29 -15.48 2.47
C ILE A 158 -5.11 -14.87 1.70
N PRO A 159 -3.87 -15.36 1.93
CA PRO A 159 -2.73 -14.91 1.15
C PRO A 159 -2.91 -15.26 -0.34
N LEU A 160 -2.60 -14.30 -1.20
CA LEU A 160 -2.49 -14.46 -2.66
C LEU A 160 -1.04 -14.70 -3.10
N SER A 161 -0.08 -14.21 -2.32
CA SER A 161 1.35 -14.36 -2.57
C SER A 161 2.05 -15.01 -1.39
N ASP A 162 3.28 -15.46 -1.63
CA ASP A 162 4.22 -15.72 -0.55
C ASP A 162 4.44 -14.47 0.31
N ARG A 163 4.82 -14.71 1.57
CA ARG A 163 5.19 -13.66 2.51
C ARG A 163 6.56 -13.08 2.18
N LYS A 164 6.82 -11.87 2.69
CA LYS A 164 8.15 -11.26 2.68
C LYS A 164 9.14 -11.95 3.64
N LEU A 165 8.68 -12.77 4.58
CA LEU A 165 9.53 -13.56 5.50
C LEU A 165 10.40 -12.70 6.43
N CYS A 166 9.90 -11.55 6.89
CA CYS A 166 10.69 -10.59 7.69
C CYS A 166 12.02 -10.15 7.05
N GLN A 167 12.16 -10.25 5.72
CA GLN A 167 13.36 -9.85 4.97
C GLN A 167 13.18 -8.51 4.30
#